data_AF-A0A0B8Q3W5-F1
#
_entry.id   AF-A0A0B8Q3W5-F1
#
_cell.length_a   1.000
_cell.length_b   1.000
_cell.length_c   1.000
_cell.angle_alpha   90.00
_cell.angle_beta   90.00
_cell.angle_gamma   90.00
#
_symmetry.space_group_name_H-M   'P 1'
#
loop_
_entity.id
_entity.type
_entity.pdbx_description
1 polymer ?
#
loop_
_entity_poly.entity_id
_entity_poly.type
_entity_poly.pdbx_seq_one_letter_code
_entity_poly.pdbx_strand_id
1 'polypeptide(L)'
;MLELRHQHKSLQSGDILFLDVEEQLVFARSLGEEKLITVLNTKSDQEKIRIPVWQLGIESGEATSVLTNSCFKIEMVSWWPSLKEKAPSLSSYRMKIAS
;
A
#
# COMPACT_ATOMS: atom_id res chain seq x y z
N MET A 1 0.04 -8.13 13.24
CA MET A 1 1.25 -7.36 12.83
C MET A 1 2.52 -8.18 12.85
N LEU A 2 2.87 -8.88 13.93
CA LEU A 2 4.05 -9.77 13.93
C LEU A 2 3.91 -10.93 12.92
N GLU A 3 2.75 -11.57 12.86
CA GLU A 3 2.49 -12.64 11.87
C GLU A 3 2.65 -12.17 10.42
N LEU A 4 2.13 -10.99 10.07
CA LEU A 4 2.32 -10.40 8.73
C LEU A 4 3.81 -10.19 8.42
N ARG A 5 4.60 -9.73 9.40
CA ARG A 5 6.05 -9.59 9.22
C ARG A 5 6.69 -10.94 8.93
N HIS A 6 6.27 -12.02 9.57
CA HIS A 6 6.79 -13.37 9.28
C HIS A 6 6.35 -13.90 7.91
N GLN A 7 5.16 -13.53 7.44
CA GLN A 7 4.61 -13.96 6.15
C GLN A 7 5.22 -13.22 4.94
N HIS A 8 5.73 -12.00 5.14
CA HIS A 8 6.24 -11.16 4.07
C HIS A 8 7.71 -10.77 4.30
N LYS A 9 8.63 -11.39 3.56
CA LYS A 9 10.07 -11.11 3.67
C LYS A 9 10.41 -9.65 3.32
N SER A 10 9.67 -9.02 2.42
CA SER A 10 9.85 -7.59 2.10
C SER A 10 9.70 -6.68 3.32
N LEU A 11 8.86 -7.02 4.31
CA LEU A 11 8.73 -6.27 5.56
C LEU A 11 9.94 -6.43 6.49
N GLN A 12 10.70 -7.52 6.35
CA GLN A 12 11.88 -7.80 7.17
C GLN A 12 13.16 -7.20 6.57
N SER A 13 13.35 -7.36 5.26
CA SER A 13 14.62 -7.05 4.59
C SER A 13 14.48 -6.33 3.25
N GLY A 14 13.26 -5.94 2.86
CA GLY A 14 13.06 -5.20 1.61
C GLY A 14 13.44 -3.73 1.72
N ASP A 15 13.78 -3.12 0.59
CA ASP A 15 14.04 -1.68 0.48
C ASP A 15 12.80 -0.88 0.90
N ILE A 16 13.01 0.34 1.39
CA ILE A 16 11.93 1.26 1.76
C ILE A 16 11.91 2.46 0.82
N LEU A 17 10.74 2.77 0.27
CA LEU A 17 10.49 3.98 -0.51
C LEU A 17 9.32 4.73 0.12
N PHE A 18 9.56 5.95 0.57
CA PHE A 18 8.47 6.84 0.99
C PHE A 18 7.80 7.42 -0.25
N LEU A 19 6.48 7.34 -0.29
CA LEU A 19 5.69 7.87 -1.39
C LEU A 19 5.28 9.30 -1.07
N ASP A 20 5.34 10.16 -2.07
CA ASP A 20 4.91 11.55 -1.93
C ASP A 20 3.39 11.62 -1.89
N VAL A 21 2.84 11.65 -0.68
CA VAL A 21 1.41 11.73 -0.41
C VAL A 21 1.16 12.80 0.64
N GLU A 22 0.21 13.68 0.34
CA GLU A 22 -0.14 14.77 1.24
C GLU A 22 -0.68 14.24 2.57
N GLU A 23 -0.04 14.68 3.65
CA GLU A 23 -0.55 14.62 5.02
C GLU A 23 -0.82 13.23 5.61
N GLN A 24 -0.30 12.17 4.97
CA GLN A 24 -0.31 10.80 5.46
C GLN A 24 1.04 10.13 5.22
N LEU A 25 1.42 9.24 6.13
CA LEU A 25 2.64 8.46 5.97
C LEU A 25 2.35 7.23 5.09
N VAL A 26 2.84 7.29 3.86
CA VAL A 26 2.75 6.17 2.90
C VAL A 26 4.15 5.74 2.50
N PHE A 27 4.42 4.45 2.57
CA PHE A 27 5.69 3.89 2.11
C PHE A 27 5.51 2.51 1.51
N ALA A 28 6.40 2.15 0.59
CA ALA A 28 6.49 0.82 0.03
C ALA A 28 7.68 0.06 0.59
N ARG A 29 7.51 -1.26 0.76
CA ARG A 29 8.58 -2.23 0.97
C ARG A 29 8.70 -3.12 -0.25
N SER A 30 9.91 -3.23 -0.80
CA SER A 30 10.17 -4.00 -2.02
C SER A 30 11.24 -5.06 -1.79
N LEU A 31 10.99 -6.30 -2.20
CA LEU A 31 12.00 -7.37 -2.20
C LEU A 31 11.75 -8.30 -3.39
N GLY A 32 12.67 -8.28 -4.37
CA GLY A 32 12.45 -8.94 -5.66
C GLY A 32 11.21 -8.38 -6.34
N GLU A 33 10.27 -9.25 -6.69
CA GLU A 33 9.01 -8.88 -7.34
C GLU A 33 7.91 -8.48 -6.33
N GLU A 34 8.08 -8.76 -5.03
CA GLU A 34 7.10 -8.39 -4.03
C GLU A 34 7.18 -6.89 -3.72
N LYS A 35 6.06 -6.18 -3.92
CA LYS A 35 5.87 -4.79 -3.50
C LYS A 35 4.70 -4.71 -2.54
N LEU A 36 4.96 -4.21 -1.32
CA LEU A 36 3.95 -3.94 -0.30
C LEU A 36 3.85 -2.45 -0.05
N ILE A 37 2.67 -1.86 -0.21
CA ILE A 37 2.40 -0.46 0.14
C ILE A 37 1.72 -0.44 1.50
N THR A 38 2.25 0.36 2.42
CA THR A 38 1.67 0.60 3.74
C THR A 38 1.22 2.04 3.84
N VAL A 39 -0.01 2.24 4.29
CA VAL A 39 -0.65 3.53 4.53
C VAL A 39 -0.95 3.61 6.03
N LEU A 40 -0.38 4.59 6.71
CA LEU A 40 -0.84 4.99 8.03
C LEU A 40 -1.83 6.13 7.89
N ASN A 41 -3.11 5.82 8.12
CA ASN A 41 -4.14 6.84 8.18
C ASN A 41 -4.15 7.48 9.58
N THR A 42 -3.64 8.70 9.65
CA THR A 42 -3.63 9.50 10.87
C THR A 42 -4.75 10.53 10.93
N LYS A 43 -5.59 10.65 9.88
CA LYS A 43 -6.65 11.65 9.76
C LYS A 43 -8.04 11.02 9.88
N SER A 44 -8.85 11.52 10.81
CA SER A 44 -10.20 11.00 11.08
C SER A 44 -11.18 11.15 9.92
N ASP A 45 -10.94 12.13 9.04
CA ASP A 45 -11.93 12.61 8.07
C ASP A 45 -11.60 12.21 6.62
N GLN A 46 -10.54 11.44 6.40
CA GLN A 46 -10.07 11.09 5.06
C GLN A 46 -10.50 9.68 4.67
N GLU A 47 -11.50 9.58 3.80
CA GLU A 47 -12.09 8.32 3.34
C GLU A 47 -11.28 7.67 2.20
N LYS A 48 -10.52 8.46 1.44
CA LYS A 48 -9.72 8.02 0.30
C LYS A 48 -8.39 8.75 0.27
N ILE A 49 -7.35 8.04 -0.14
CA ILE A 49 -6.00 8.57 -0.31
C ILE A 49 -5.55 8.31 -1.75
N ARG A 50 -4.85 9.24 -2.39
CA ARG A 50 -4.30 9.05 -3.73
C ARG A 50 -2.87 8.55 -3.60
N ILE A 51 -2.60 7.32 -4.05
CA ILE A 51 -1.27 6.72 -3.96
C ILE A 51 -0.59 6.79 -5.33
N PRO A 52 0.60 7.44 -5.44
CA PRO A 52 1.35 7.58 -6.68
C PRO A 52 2.13 6.31 -7.01
N VAL A 53 1.42 5.24 -7.37
CA VAL A 53 2.00 3.91 -7.65
C VAL A 53 3.02 3.93 -8.81
N TRP A 54 3.03 4.97 -9.64
CA TRP A 54 4.06 5.20 -10.66
C TRP A 54 5.46 5.37 -10.07
N GLN A 55 5.60 5.89 -8.84
CA GLN A 55 6.89 5.98 -8.14
C GLN A 55 7.49 4.59 -7.87
N LEU A 56 6.67 3.54 -7.95
CA LEU A 56 7.08 2.14 -7.80
C LEU A 56 7.34 1.45 -9.14
N GLY A 57 7.23 2.17 -10.25
CA GLY A 57 7.28 1.62 -11.61
C GLY A 57 6.03 0.79 -11.98
N ILE A 58 4.89 1.05 -11.32
CA ILE A 58 3.63 0.36 -11.59
C ILE A 58 2.72 1.30 -12.39
N GLU A 59 2.37 0.89 -13.61
CA GLU A 59 1.45 1.65 -14.47
C GLU A 59 0.00 1.18 -14.31
N SER A 60 -0.20 -0.14 -14.16
CA SER A 60 -1.49 -0.79 -13.90
C SER A 60 -1.30 -2.13 -13.20
N GLY A 61 -2.35 -2.65 -12.56
CA GLY A 61 -2.31 -3.94 -11.87
C GLY A 61 -3.40 -4.10 -10.82
N GLU A 62 -3.13 -4.97 -9.84
CA GLU A 62 -4.04 -5.26 -8.73
C GLU A 62 -3.36 -5.06 -7.38
N ALA A 63 -4.11 -4.51 -6.43
CA ALA A 63 -3.72 -4.35 -5.04
C ALA A 63 -4.62 -5.24 -4.16
N THR A 64 -4.02 -6.10 -3.34
CA THR A 64 -4.75 -6.89 -2.34
C THR A 64 -4.35 -6.44 -0.93
N SER A 65 -5.33 -6.02 -0.13
CA SER A 65 -5.10 -5.74 1.30
C SER A 65 -4.66 -7.00 2.02
N VAL A 66 -3.51 -6.97 2.70
CA VAL A 66 -3.03 -8.10 3.50
C VAL A 66 -3.72 -8.19 4.86
N LEU A 67 -4.50 -7.16 5.23
CA LEU A 67 -5.27 -7.13 6.48
C LEU A 67 -6.70 -7.65 6.30
N THR A 68 -7.33 -7.30 5.18
CA THR A 68 -8.75 -7.57 4.93
C THR A 68 -8.99 -8.50 3.73
N ASN A 69 -7.94 -8.90 3.00
CA ASN A 69 -8.01 -9.65 1.75
C ASN A 69 -8.88 -9.01 0.65
N SER A 70 -9.20 -7.72 0.78
CA SER A 70 -9.94 -6.98 -0.24
C SER A 70 -9.04 -6.68 -1.43
N CYS A 71 -9.52 -6.93 -2.66
CA CYS A 71 -8.79 -6.66 -3.89
C CYS A 71 -9.30 -5.37 -4.57
N PHE A 72 -8.38 -4.60 -5.14
CA PHE A 72 -8.64 -3.33 -5.80
C PHE A 72 -7.86 -3.27 -7.11
N LYS A 73 -8.48 -2.76 -8.17
CA LYS A 73 -7.79 -2.48 -9.43
C LYS A 73 -7.02 -1.17 -9.33
N ILE A 74 -5.84 -1.15 -9.94
CA ILE A 74 -5.00 0.02 -10.12
C ILE A 74 -5.14 0.46 -11.57
N GLU A 75 -5.84 1.56 -11.79
CA GLU A 75 -6.05 2.14 -13.11
C GLU A 75 -5.44 3.55 -13.14
N MET A 76 -4.61 3.81 -14.17
CA MET A 76 -4.05 5.12 -14.50
C MET A 76 -3.28 5.82 -13.36
N VAL A 77 -2.04 5.37 -13.11
CA VAL A 77 -0.95 6.12 -12.42
C VAL A 77 -1.25 6.50 -10.96
N SER A 78 -2.49 6.45 -10.51
CA SER A 78 -2.90 6.83 -9.16
C SER A 78 -4.04 5.97 -8.65
N TRP A 79 -3.85 5.41 -7.47
CA TRP A 79 -4.78 4.48 -6.85
C TRP A 79 -5.50 5.12 -5.66
N TRP A 80 -6.80 4.84 -5.51
CA TRP A 80 -7.66 5.43 -4.47
C TRP A 80 -8.21 4.35 -3.51
N PRO A 81 -7.43 3.82 -2.57
CA PRO A 81 -7.98 2.92 -1.55
C PRO A 81 -8.99 3.65 -0.68
N SER A 82 -10.11 2.96 -0.41
CA SER A 82 -11.05 3.35 0.63
C SER A 82 -10.46 2.96 1.99
N LEU A 83 -10.28 3.96 2.85
CA LEU A 83 -9.85 3.82 4.23
C LEU A 83 -11.11 3.54 5.08
N LYS A 84 -11.51 2.28 5.16
CA LYS A 84 -12.76 1.88 5.86
C LYS A 84 -12.69 2.01 7.38
N GLU A 85 -11.50 2.18 7.96
CA GLU A 85 -11.30 2.24 9.41
C GLU A 85 -11.08 3.69 9.89
N LYS A 86 -11.83 4.09 10.93
CA LYS A 86 -11.68 5.38 11.62
C LYS A 86 -10.24 5.52 12.14
N ALA A 87 -9.64 6.70 11.96
CA ALA A 87 -8.28 6.96 12.40
C ALA A 87 -8.13 6.92 13.94
N PRO A 88 -6.93 6.57 14.45
CA PRO A 88 -5.75 6.13 13.69
C PRO A 88 -5.88 4.67 13.23
N SER A 89 -5.58 4.40 11.95
CA SER A 89 -5.65 3.05 11.37
C SER A 89 -4.48 2.76 10.44
N LEU A 90 -4.16 1.47 10.30
CA LEU A 90 -3.07 0.99 9.46
C LEU A 90 -3.67 0.14 8.34
N SER A 91 -3.32 0.43 7.11
CA SER A 91 -3.67 -0.38 5.94
C SER A 91 -2.41 -0.82 5.21
N SER A 92 -2.34 -2.08 4.81
CA SER A 92 -1.20 -2.60 4.04
C SER A 92 -1.70 -3.44 2.87
N TYR A 93 -1.10 -3.24 1.71
CA TYR A 93 -1.57 -3.78 0.45
C TYR A 93 -0.41 -4.38 -0.34
N ARG A 94 -0.57 -5.64 -0.75
CA ARG A 94 0.32 -6.31 -1.68
C ARG A 94 -0.06 -5.96 -3.11
N MET A 95 0.89 -5.48 -3.89
CA MET A 95 0.70 -5.19 -5.30
C MET A 95 1.09 -6.42 -6.14
N LYS A 96 0.29 -6.72 -7.17
CA LYS A 96 0.64 -7.61 -8.27
C LYS A 96 0.61 -6.80 -9.56
N ILE A 97 1.72 -6.82 -10.28
CA ILE A 97 1.85 -6.17 -11.59
C ILE A 97 1.16 -7.05 -12.62
N ALA A 98 0.32 -6.47 -13.48
CA ALA A 98 -0.18 -7.17 -14.66
C ALA A 98 0.93 -7.13 -15.73
N SER A 99 1.53 -8.30 -15.99
CA SER A 99 2.49 -8.51 -17.08
C SER A 99 1.78 -8.78 -18.40
#